data_AF-B3T3H3-F1
#
_entry.id   AF-B3T3H3-F1
#
_cell.length_a   1.000
_cell.length_b   1.000
_cell.length_c   1.000
_cell.angle_alpha   90.00
_cell.angle_beta   90.00
_cell.angle_gamma   90.00
#
_symmetry.space_group_name_H-M   'P 1'
#
loop_
_entity.id
_entity.type
_entity.pdbx_description
1 polymer ?
#
loop_
_entity_poly.entity_id
_entity_poly.type
_entity_poly.pdbx_seq_one_letter_code
_entity_poly.pdbx_strand_id
1 'polypeptide(L)'
;MKAKLFMILILATSLGISSAGAQTGITVETNFDVFQQGQTVMVTGNAEEKSVAIQVKDPTGISILVRTLETDSGGNFDLQFRIPQTATLGDYQVVASTVIDNVPVINTITFVVVEKGDKITQVAKEKKGGCLIATATFGSEMAPQVQFLREIRDNTVLQTESGSAFMTGFNQFYYSFSPAIADYERENPAFKEAVKIMLTPLLTSLTLLQYVDIDSESEMLGYGIGIILLNIGMYFVVPAVLIMKVRKKI
;
A
#
# COMPACT_ATOMS: atom_id res chain seq x y z
N MET A 1 33.76 -27.99 44.40
CA MET A 1 33.58 -27.37 43.07
C MET A 1 32.27 -26.59 43.09
N LYS A 2 32.34 -25.27 42.96
CA LYS A 2 31.18 -24.36 43.03
C LYS A 2 30.63 -24.17 41.61
N ALA A 3 29.47 -24.75 41.30
CA ALA A 3 28.76 -24.45 40.07
C ALA A 3 28.06 -23.09 40.24
N LYS A 4 28.55 -22.07 39.54
CA LYS A 4 27.98 -20.72 39.53
C LYS A 4 26.72 -20.71 38.66
N LEU A 5 25.63 -20.32 39.31
CA LEU A 5 24.35 -19.88 38.77
C LEU A 5 24.56 -18.78 37.73
N PHE A 6 24.23 -19.04 36.46
CA PHE A 6 24.08 -18.01 35.43
C PHE A 6 22.59 -17.79 35.20
N MET A 7 22.05 -16.78 35.89
CA MET A 7 20.69 -16.28 35.71
C MET A 7 20.74 -15.28 34.55
N ILE A 8 20.28 -15.69 33.37
CA ILE A 8 20.17 -14.80 32.21
C ILE A 8 18.96 -13.90 32.43
N LEU A 9 19.23 -12.63 32.74
CA LEU A 9 18.27 -11.54 32.82
C LEU A 9 17.83 -11.20 31.38
N ILE A 10 16.67 -11.72 30.96
CA ILE A 10 16.03 -11.30 29.71
C ILE A 10 15.45 -9.90 29.96
N LEU A 11 16.16 -8.88 29.49
CA LEU A 11 15.71 -7.50 29.46
C LEU A 11 14.61 -7.40 28.39
N ALA A 12 13.36 -7.51 28.81
CA ALA A 12 12.19 -7.22 28.00
C ALA A 12 12.20 -5.73 27.64
N THR A 13 12.83 -5.38 26.51
CA THR A 13 12.55 -4.12 25.85
C THR A 13 11.17 -4.24 25.24
N SER A 14 10.22 -3.56 25.86
CA SER A 14 8.87 -3.36 25.34
C SER A 14 8.96 -2.58 24.02
N LEU A 15 9.20 -3.29 22.92
CA LEU A 15 8.70 -2.84 21.64
C LEU A 15 7.19 -2.81 21.79
N GLY A 16 6.63 -1.61 21.86
CA GLY A 16 5.20 -1.37 21.74
C GLY A 16 4.75 -1.88 20.38
N ILE A 17 4.45 -3.17 20.30
CA ILE A 17 3.67 -3.75 19.23
C ILE A 17 2.26 -3.25 19.52
N SER A 18 1.93 -2.08 18.97
CA SER A 18 0.53 -1.69 18.86
C SER A 18 -0.15 -2.77 18.04
N SER A 19 -0.94 -3.59 18.72
CA SER A 19 -1.94 -4.44 18.11
C SER A 19 -2.83 -3.55 17.26
N ALA A 20 -2.63 -3.56 15.95
CA ALA A 20 -3.56 -2.97 15.01
C ALA A 20 -4.82 -3.87 15.00
N GLY A 21 -5.66 -3.68 16.02
CA GLY A 21 -7.07 -4.02 15.91
C GLY A 21 -7.67 -3.23 14.75
N ALA A 22 -8.72 -3.78 14.15
CA ALA A 22 -9.54 -3.10 13.14
C ALA A 22 -9.79 -1.64 13.57
N GLN A 23 -9.17 -0.69 12.88
CA GLN A 23 -9.39 0.72 13.09
C GLN A 23 -10.52 1.15 12.17
N THR A 24 -11.73 1.20 12.70
CA THR A 24 -12.78 2.07 12.17
C THR A 24 -12.32 3.50 12.41
N GLY A 25 -11.95 4.22 11.35
CA GLY A 25 -11.45 5.58 11.48
C GLY A 25 -10.66 6.10 10.28
N ILE A 26 -10.36 7.39 10.33
CA ILE A 26 -9.55 8.06 9.33
C ILE A 26 -8.07 7.67 9.45
N THR A 27 -7.45 7.33 8.31
CA THR A 27 -6.00 7.15 8.19
C THR A 27 -5.39 8.33 7.44
N VAL A 28 -4.19 8.75 7.84
CA VAL A 28 -3.45 9.82 7.16
C VAL A 28 -1.95 9.55 7.27
N GLU A 29 -1.23 9.69 6.17
CA GLU A 29 0.21 9.49 6.05
C GLU A 29 0.83 10.52 5.10
N THR A 30 2.14 10.71 5.21
CA THR A 30 2.96 11.48 4.26
C THR A 30 3.94 10.56 3.52
N ASN A 31 4.35 10.95 2.31
CA ASN A 31 5.31 10.17 1.51
C ASN A 31 6.71 10.06 2.14
N PHE A 32 7.08 10.95 3.06
CA PHE A 32 8.30 10.88 3.87
C PHE A 32 8.02 11.34 5.31
N ASP A 33 8.87 10.97 6.25
CA ASP A 33 8.86 11.50 7.62
C ASP A 33 9.67 12.80 7.75
N VAL A 34 10.56 13.05 6.81
CA VAL A 34 11.48 14.20 6.82
C VAL A 34 11.52 14.84 5.44
N PHE A 35 11.36 16.16 5.39
CA PHE A 35 11.38 16.97 4.18
C PHE A 35 12.34 18.14 4.32
N GLN A 36 12.90 18.57 3.19
CA GLN A 36 13.66 19.81 3.06
C GLN A 36 12.75 20.95 2.62
N GLN A 37 13.08 22.16 3.06
CA GLN A 37 12.52 23.40 2.51
C GLN A 37 12.48 23.38 0.98
N GLY A 38 11.33 23.72 0.40
CA GLY A 38 11.12 23.73 -1.04
C GLY A 38 10.69 22.38 -1.65
N GLN A 39 10.67 21.27 -0.89
CA GLN A 39 10.13 19.98 -1.34
C GLN A 39 8.59 19.97 -1.31
N THR A 40 8.03 19.05 -2.09
CA THR A 40 6.58 18.78 -2.11
C THR A 40 6.27 17.68 -1.12
N VAL A 41 5.29 17.94 -0.25
CA VAL A 41 4.68 16.97 0.64
C VAL A 41 3.44 16.43 -0.05
N MET A 42 3.33 15.11 -0.10
CA MET A 42 2.12 14.40 -0.52
C MET A 42 1.52 13.75 0.72
N VAL A 43 0.35 14.24 1.10
CA VAL A 43 -0.49 13.68 2.15
C VAL A 43 -1.48 12.73 1.49
N THR A 44 -1.60 11.52 2.00
CA THR A 44 -2.56 10.50 1.54
C THR A 44 -3.29 9.91 2.71
N GLY A 45 -4.50 9.42 2.47
CA GLY A 45 -5.24 8.71 3.50
C GLY A 45 -6.51 8.08 2.98
N ASN A 46 -7.21 7.42 3.89
CA ASN A 46 -8.52 6.84 3.67
C ASN A 46 -9.47 7.27 4.79
N ALA A 47 -10.68 7.64 4.45
CA ALA A 47 -11.78 7.89 5.36
C ALA A 47 -13.04 7.21 4.81
N GLU A 48 -13.82 6.57 5.68
CA GLU A 48 -15.08 5.92 5.31
C GLU A 48 -16.13 6.91 4.77
N GLU A 49 -15.95 8.20 5.07
CA GLU A 49 -16.86 9.27 4.74
C GLU A 49 -16.48 10.04 3.48
N LYS A 50 -17.47 10.69 2.87
CA LYS A 50 -17.35 11.41 1.58
C LYS A 50 -16.45 12.64 1.61
N SER A 51 -16.17 13.19 2.79
CA SER A 51 -15.39 14.41 2.92
C SER A 51 -14.41 14.34 4.09
N VAL A 52 -13.24 14.94 3.89
CA VAL A 52 -12.19 15.04 4.88
C VAL A 52 -11.63 16.45 4.93
N ALA A 53 -11.48 17.00 6.13
CA ALA A 53 -10.79 18.28 6.32
C ALA A 53 -9.35 18.02 6.74
N ILE A 54 -8.41 18.60 6.00
CA ILE A 54 -6.98 18.54 6.24
C ILE A 54 -6.47 19.91 6.66
N GLN A 55 -5.81 19.95 7.81
CA GLN A 55 -5.12 21.13 8.32
C GLN A 55 -3.65 20.80 8.56
N VAL A 56 -2.75 21.60 7.99
CA VAL A 56 -1.30 21.48 8.23
C VAL A 56 -0.87 22.63 9.15
N LYS A 57 -0.29 22.31 10.29
CA LYS A 57 0.26 23.25 11.25
C LYS A 57 1.77 23.25 11.21
N ASP A 58 2.35 24.44 11.31
CA ASP A 58 3.78 24.59 11.51
C ASP A 58 4.18 24.31 12.98
N PRO A 59 5.49 24.30 13.30
CA PRO A 59 5.98 24.04 14.65
C PRO A 59 5.52 25.06 15.70
N THR A 60 5.05 26.24 15.27
CA THR A 60 4.50 27.27 16.15
C THR A 60 3.00 27.06 16.45
N GLY A 61 2.38 26.10 15.77
CA GLY A 61 0.96 25.79 15.87
C GLY A 61 0.08 26.57 14.88
N ILE A 62 0.67 27.40 14.01
CA ILE A 62 -0.06 28.18 13.01
C ILE A 62 -0.44 27.27 11.84
N SER A 63 -1.72 27.33 11.44
CA SER A 63 -2.20 26.58 10.28
C SER A 63 -1.70 27.23 8.98
N ILE A 64 -0.82 26.54 8.28
CA ILE A 64 -0.27 26.97 6.99
C ILE A 64 -1.08 26.48 5.79
N LEU A 65 -1.94 25.48 6.01
CA LEU A 65 -2.86 24.95 5.02
C LEU A 65 -4.14 24.47 5.70
N VAL A 66 -5.29 24.79 5.11
CA VAL A 66 -6.59 24.24 5.49
C VAL A 66 -7.36 23.95 4.21
N ARG A 67 -7.74 22.69 3.98
CA ARG A 67 -8.55 22.29 2.82
C ARG A 67 -9.53 21.19 3.21
N THR A 68 -10.70 21.23 2.60
CA THR A 68 -11.64 20.10 2.59
C THR A 68 -11.50 19.39 1.25
N LEU A 69 -11.39 18.06 1.28
CA LEU A 69 -11.27 17.20 0.12
C LEU A 69 -12.47 16.25 0.10
N GLU A 70 -12.96 15.96 -1.10
CA GLU A 70 -13.90 14.86 -1.31
C GLU A 70 -13.09 13.57 -1.45
N THR A 71 -13.56 12.49 -0.83
CA THR A 71 -12.95 11.17 -0.98
C THR A 71 -13.46 10.48 -2.24
N ASP A 72 -12.65 9.57 -2.79
CA ASP A 72 -13.08 8.75 -3.91
C ASP A 72 -14.11 7.69 -3.49
N SER A 73 -14.58 6.87 -4.44
CA SER A 73 -15.55 5.81 -4.16
C SER A 73 -15.07 4.76 -3.16
N GLY A 74 -13.75 4.69 -2.90
CA GLY A 74 -13.12 3.83 -1.90
C GLY A 74 -12.72 4.57 -0.63
N GLY A 75 -13.11 5.84 -0.45
CA GLY A 75 -12.78 6.63 0.73
C GLY A 75 -11.38 7.27 0.69
N ASN A 76 -10.62 7.13 -0.39
CA ASN A 76 -9.25 7.63 -0.45
C ASN A 76 -9.19 9.12 -0.78
N PHE A 77 -8.16 9.79 -0.27
CA PHE A 77 -7.85 11.18 -0.60
C PHE A 77 -6.35 11.39 -0.75
N ASP A 78 -5.98 12.34 -1.59
CA ASP A 78 -4.61 12.83 -1.71
C ASP A 78 -4.57 14.37 -1.75
N LEU A 79 -3.50 14.94 -1.17
CA LEU A 79 -3.24 16.37 -1.17
C LEU A 79 -1.74 16.62 -1.32
N GLN A 80 -1.40 17.43 -2.30
CA GLN A 80 -0.03 17.88 -2.49
C GLN A 80 0.11 19.35 -2.15
N PHE A 81 1.13 19.68 -1.36
CA PHE A 81 1.52 21.06 -1.12
C PHE A 81 3.04 21.18 -1.07
N ARG A 82 3.54 22.37 -1.36
CA ARG A 82 4.97 22.65 -1.35
C ARG A 82 5.36 23.37 -0.07
N ILE A 83 6.40 22.89 0.60
CA ILE A 83 6.99 23.59 1.75
C ILE A 83 7.67 24.86 1.23
N PRO A 84 7.36 26.06 1.75
CA PRO A 84 8.07 27.28 1.38
C PRO A 84 9.57 27.18 1.64
N GLN A 85 10.40 27.85 0.83
CA GLN A 85 11.85 27.88 1.09
C GLN A 85 12.21 28.62 2.38
N THR A 86 11.30 29.47 2.88
CA THR A 86 11.43 30.21 4.13
C THR A 86 10.67 29.55 5.29
N ALA A 87 10.26 28.28 5.13
CA ALA A 87 9.50 27.58 6.15
C ALA A 87 10.31 27.40 7.44
N THR A 88 9.66 27.58 8.58
CA THR A 88 10.24 27.29 9.89
C THR A 88 10.72 25.84 9.94
N LEU A 89 11.87 25.59 10.55
CA LEU A 89 12.36 24.21 10.72
C LEU A 89 11.68 23.55 11.93
N GLY A 90 11.53 22.23 11.90
CA GLY A 90 11.00 21.44 13.01
C GLY A 90 9.77 20.60 12.65
N ASP A 91 8.97 20.30 13.67
CA ASP A 91 7.86 19.34 13.59
C ASP A 91 6.57 20.02 13.08
N TYR A 92 6.11 19.57 11.91
CA TYR A 92 4.85 19.97 11.33
C TYR A 92 3.78 18.91 11.61
N GLN A 93 2.56 19.35 11.88
CA GLN A 93 1.44 18.44 12.14
C GLN A 93 0.45 18.45 10.99
N VAL A 94 0.06 17.28 10.50
CA VAL A 94 -1.09 17.10 9.60
C VAL A 94 -2.24 16.59 10.45
N VAL A 95 -3.27 17.42 10.61
CA VAL A 95 -4.51 17.09 11.30
C VAL A 95 -5.55 16.78 10.23
N ALA A 96 -6.00 15.54 10.19
CA ALA A 96 -7.07 15.08 9.32
C ALA A 96 -8.32 14.81 10.16
N SER A 97 -9.46 15.33 9.73
CA SER A 97 -10.72 15.18 10.46
C SER A 97 -11.88 14.88 9.53
N THR A 98 -12.74 13.96 9.95
CA THR A 98 -14.02 13.67 9.31
C THR A 98 -15.11 13.49 10.38
N VAL A 99 -16.38 13.36 9.98
CA VAL A 99 -17.51 13.19 10.90
C VAL A 99 -18.17 11.84 10.62
N ILE A 100 -18.03 10.90 11.56
CA ILE A 100 -18.66 9.57 11.49
C ILE A 100 -19.77 9.54 12.54
N ASP A 101 -20.99 9.19 12.15
CA ASP A 101 -22.16 9.15 13.06
C ASP A 101 -22.34 10.43 13.90
N ASN A 102 -22.19 11.61 13.27
CA ASN A 102 -22.23 12.93 13.93
C ASN A 102 -21.11 13.19 14.97
N VAL A 103 -20.11 12.32 15.08
CA VAL A 103 -18.95 12.46 15.96
C VAL A 103 -17.71 12.83 15.12
N PRO A 104 -16.98 13.90 15.46
CA PRO A 104 -15.74 14.22 14.78
C PRO A 104 -14.67 13.19 15.11
N VAL A 105 -14.15 12.51 14.10
CA VAL A 105 -13.00 11.60 14.18
C VAL A 105 -11.78 12.31 13.63
N ILE A 106 -10.71 12.37 14.42
CA ILE A 106 -9.50 13.13 14.11
C ILE A 106 -8.30 12.19 14.16
N ASN A 107 -7.44 12.26 13.15
CA ASN A 107 -6.12 11.64 13.14
C ASN A 107 -5.06 12.72 12.93
N THR A 108 -3.94 12.64 13.66
CA THR A 108 -2.85 13.60 13.55
C THR A 108 -1.53 12.86 13.39
N ILE A 109 -0.77 13.25 12.38
CA ILE A 109 0.60 12.79 12.15
C ILE A 109 1.57 13.96 12.16
N THR A 110 2.85 13.64 12.31
CA THR A 110 3.94 14.61 12.30
C THR A 110 4.94 14.28 11.20
N PHE A 111 5.45 15.31 10.52
CA PHE A 111 6.64 15.21 9.67
C PHE A 111 7.62 16.34 10.03
N VAL A 112 8.90 16.12 9.79
CA VAL A 112 9.96 17.07 10.14
C VAL A 112 10.39 17.86 8.91
N VAL A 113 10.53 19.18 9.05
CA VAL A 113 11.14 20.05 8.02
C VAL A 113 12.54 20.49 8.45
N VAL A 114 13.50 20.29 7.57
CA VAL A 114 14.92 20.61 7.74
C VAL A 114 15.43 21.58 6.68
N GLU A 115 16.65 22.11 6.88
CA GLU A 115 17.28 23.02 5.94
C GLU A 115 17.65 22.32 4.63
N LYS A 116 17.55 23.06 3.53
CA LYS A 116 17.95 22.58 2.20
C LYS A 116 19.48 22.47 2.15
N GLY A 117 20.01 21.25 2.19
CA GLY A 117 21.46 20.99 2.13
C GLY A 117 21.93 19.89 3.07
N ASP A 118 21.12 19.53 4.07
CA ASP A 118 21.40 18.38 4.91
C ASP A 118 21.40 17.09 4.08
N LYS A 119 22.42 16.23 4.29
CA LYS A 119 22.46 14.88 3.73
C LYS A 119 21.44 14.02 4.46
N ILE A 120 20.20 14.02 3.98
CA ILE A 120 19.13 13.22 4.55
C ILE A 120 18.94 11.98 3.71
N THR A 121 19.06 10.81 4.33
CA THR A 121 18.56 9.56 3.77
C THR A 121 17.04 9.59 3.89
N GLN A 122 16.37 10.17 2.89
CA GLN A 122 14.93 10.08 2.73
C GLN A 122 14.58 8.63 2.43
N VAL A 123 14.22 7.87 3.46
CA VAL A 123 13.56 6.58 3.26
C VAL A 123 12.14 6.93 2.86
N ALA A 124 11.79 6.73 1.58
CA ALA A 124 10.41 6.83 1.14
C ALA A 124 9.56 5.95 2.05
N LYS A 125 8.54 6.53 2.69
CA LYS A 125 7.47 5.71 3.22
C LYS A 125 6.79 5.11 2.02
N GLU A 126 6.98 3.82 1.84
CA GLU A 126 6.23 3.08 0.84
C GLU A 126 4.75 3.32 1.09
N LYS A 127 4.05 3.79 0.05
CA LYS A 127 2.59 3.85 0.01
C LYS A 127 2.06 2.50 0.45
N LYS A 128 1.65 2.37 1.71
CA LYS A 128 1.03 1.16 2.23
C LYS A 128 -0.37 1.05 1.62
N GLY A 129 -0.48 0.46 0.43
CA GLY A 129 -1.78 0.21 -0.20
C GLY A 129 -1.83 0.20 -1.74
N GLY A 130 -0.74 0.57 -2.43
CA GLY A 130 -0.72 0.64 -3.90
C GLY A 130 -0.32 -0.66 -4.62
N CYS A 131 -0.89 -0.90 -5.80
CA CYS A 131 -0.42 -1.95 -6.71
C CYS A 131 0.89 -1.50 -7.41
N LEU A 132 2.01 -1.46 -6.69
CA LEU A 132 3.30 -0.87 -7.13
C LEU A 132 3.81 -1.47 -8.45
N ILE A 133 3.88 -2.80 -8.53
CA ILE A 133 4.34 -3.53 -9.74
C ILE A 133 3.40 -3.24 -10.90
N ALA A 134 2.09 -3.45 -10.72
CA ALA A 134 1.12 -3.21 -11.80
C ALA A 134 1.13 -1.74 -12.27
N THR A 135 1.31 -0.78 -11.35
CA THR A 135 1.44 0.64 -11.68
C THR A 135 2.69 0.91 -12.51
N ALA A 136 3.83 0.32 -12.17
CA ALA A 136 5.06 0.44 -12.95
C ALA A 136 4.90 -0.22 -14.35
N THR A 137 4.25 -1.38 -14.41
CA THR A 137 3.97 -2.12 -15.64
C THR A 137 3.02 -1.39 -16.59
N PHE A 138 1.90 -0.86 -16.08
CA PHE A 138 0.87 -0.21 -16.91
C PHE A 138 1.00 1.31 -16.99
N GLY A 139 1.94 1.89 -16.23
CA GLY A 139 2.36 3.28 -16.32
C GLY A 139 1.50 4.28 -15.55
N SER A 140 0.37 3.85 -14.97
CA SER A 140 -0.49 4.71 -14.17
C SER A 140 -1.27 3.91 -13.15
N GLU A 141 -1.48 4.50 -11.96
CA GLU A 141 -2.43 3.98 -10.98
C GLU A 141 -3.87 4.04 -11.51
N MET A 142 -4.17 4.92 -12.47
CA MET A 142 -5.46 5.03 -13.14
C MET A 142 -5.56 4.15 -14.40
N ALA A 143 -4.56 3.32 -14.68
CA ALA A 143 -4.64 2.40 -15.81
C ALA A 143 -5.78 1.39 -15.58
N PRO A 144 -6.56 1.04 -16.63
CA PRO A 144 -7.71 0.14 -16.49
C PRO A 144 -7.36 -1.21 -15.84
N GLN A 145 -6.17 -1.75 -16.11
CA GLN A 145 -5.70 -3.00 -15.52
C GLN A 145 -5.43 -2.89 -14.02
N VAL A 146 -4.96 -1.73 -13.56
CA VAL A 146 -4.68 -1.47 -12.15
C VAL A 146 -5.98 -1.21 -11.40
N GLN A 147 -6.90 -0.48 -12.01
CA GLN A 147 -8.25 -0.26 -11.48
C GLN A 147 -9.02 -1.58 -11.37
N PHE A 148 -8.96 -2.43 -12.38
CA PHE A 148 -9.54 -3.77 -12.34
C PHE A 148 -9.05 -4.60 -11.14
N LEU A 149 -7.74 -4.58 -10.86
CA LEU A 149 -7.19 -5.27 -9.69
C LEU A 149 -7.73 -4.70 -8.37
N ARG A 150 -7.91 -3.37 -8.29
CA ARG A 150 -8.48 -2.70 -7.12
C ARG A 150 -9.95 -3.06 -6.95
N GLU A 151 -10.74 -3.00 -8.02
CA GLU A 151 -12.16 -3.36 -7.99
C GLU A 151 -12.37 -4.80 -7.53
N ILE A 152 -11.59 -5.77 -8.05
CA ILE A 152 -11.65 -7.16 -7.59
C ILE A 152 -11.27 -7.27 -6.12
N ARG A 153 -10.18 -6.59 -5.71
CA ARG A 153 -9.76 -6.61 -4.31
C ARG A 153 -10.84 -6.05 -3.40
N ASP A 154 -11.35 -4.86 -3.71
CA ASP A 154 -12.20 -4.07 -2.82
C ASP A 154 -13.65 -4.57 -2.81
N ASN A 155 -14.19 -4.91 -3.99
CA ASN A 155 -15.61 -5.28 -4.14
C ASN A 155 -15.86 -6.79 -4.09
N THR A 156 -14.80 -7.61 -4.20
CA THR A 156 -14.95 -9.08 -4.18
C THR A 156 -14.15 -9.66 -3.02
N VAL A 157 -12.83 -9.54 -3.03
CA VAL A 157 -11.96 -10.26 -2.07
C VAL A 157 -12.12 -9.74 -0.63
N LEU A 158 -12.15 -8.42 -0.42
CA LEU A 158 -12.26 -7.82 0.92
C LEU A 158 -13.67 -7.88 1.52
N GLN A 159 -14.67 -8.28 0.73
CA GLN A 159 -16.04 -8.47 1.21
C GLN A 159 -16.22 -9.78 1.99
N THR A 160 -15.18 -10.63 2.05
CA THR A 160 -15.20 -11.89 2.80
C THR A 160 -14.08 -11.95 3.84
N GLU A 161 -14.33 -12.65 4.94
CA GLU A 161 -13.34 -12.88 6.00
C GLU A 161 -12.13 -13.65 5.46
N SER A 162 -12.39 -14.68 4.66
CA SER A 162 -11.36 -15.49 4.01
C SER A 162 -10.45 -14.67 3.08
N GLY A 163 -11.02 -13.76 2.28
CA GLY A 163 -10.28 -12.92 1.36
C GLY A 163 -9.50 -11.81 2.08
N SER A 164 -10.07 -11.21 3.14
CA SER A 164 -9.38 -10.25 4.00
C SER A 164 -8.16 -10.86 4.71
N ALA A 165 -8.30 -12.08 5.25
CA ALA A 165 -7.20 -12.82 5.85
C ALA A 165 -6.09 -13.13 4.83
N PHE A 166 -6.46 -13.58 3.64
CA PHE A 166 -5.51 -13.78 2.54
C PHE A 166 -4.78 -12.49 2.18
N MET A 167 -5.51 -11.39 2.00
CA MET A 167 -4.95 -10.09 1.62
C MET A 167 -3.98 -9.54 2.68
N THR A 168 -4.23 -9.81 3.95
CA THR A 168 -3.30 -9.43 5.04
C THR A 168 -1.94 -10.10 4.85
N GLY A 169 -1.91 -11.42 4.66
CA GLY A 169 -0.67 -12.16 4.43
C GLY A 169 -0.02 -11.81 3.09
N PHE A 170 -0.82 -11.70 2.03
CA PHE A 170 -0.37 -11.31 0.71
C PHE A 170 0.30 -9.93 0.73
N ASN A 171 -0.31 -8.92 1.37
CA ASN A 171 0.23 -7.57 1.45
C ASN A 171 1.59 -7.56 2.14
N GLN A 172 1.73 -8.26 3.26
CA GLN A 172 3.01 -8.35 3.97
C GLN A 172 4.12 -8.90 3.06
N PHE A 173 3.82 -9.97 2.31
CA PHE A 173 4.78 -10.54 1.38
C PHE A 173 5.03 -9.61 0.19
N TYR A 174 3.97 -9.10 -0.44
CA TYR A 174 4.01 -8.25 -1.64
C TYR A 174 4.82 -6.97 -1.42
N TYR A 175 4.56 -6.23 -0.35
CA TYR A 175 5.28 -4.97 -0.08
C TYR A 175 6.73 -5.20 0.35
N SER A 176 7.11 -6.42 0.77
CA SER A 176 8.52 -6.70 1.12
C SER A 176 9.48 -6.67 -0.08
N PHE A 177 8.99 -6.79 -1.32
CA PHE A 177 9.83 -6.82 -2.52
C PHE A 177 9.32 -5.96 -3.69
N SER A 178 8.01 -5.66 -3.74
CA SER A 178 7.41 -4.91 -4.85
C SER A 178 8.03 -3.52 -5.17
N PRO A 179 8.56 -2.74 -4.20
CA PRO A 179 9.21 -1.46 -4.48
C PRO A 179 10.46 -1.62 -5.33
N ALA A 180 11.34 -2.54 -4.96
CA ALA A 180 12.56 -2.82 -5.70
C ALA A 180 12.27 -3.30 -7.13
N ILE A 181 11.23 -4.12 -7.30
CA ILE A 181 10.78 -4.56 -8.63
C ILE A 181 10.22 -3.39 -9.43
N ALA A 182 9.36 -2.57 -8.84
CA ALA A 182 8.74 -1.42 -9.50
C ALA A 182 9.77 -0.36 -9.92
N ASP A 183 10.80 -0.14 -9.11
CA ASP A 183 11.93 0.72 -9.46
C ASP A 183 12.71 0.13 -10.65
N TYR A 184 12.99 -1.17 -10.62
CA TYR A 184 13.69 -1.85 -11.71
C TYR A 184 12.90 -1.86 -13.03
N GLU A 185 11.57 -1.95 -12.99
CA GLU A 185 10.69 -1.79 -14.16
C GLU A 185 10.78 -0.39 -14.78
N ARG A 186 10.93 0.67 -13.96
CA ARG A 186 11.06 2.05 -14.45
C ARG A 186 12.40 2.28 -15.14
N GLU A 187 13.44 1.59 -14.71
CA GLU A 187 14.78 1.68 -15.30
C GLU A 187 14.93 0.82 -16.57
N ASN A 188 14.20 -0.29 -16.67
CA ASN A 188 14.40 -1.30 -17.71
C ASN A 188 13.12 -1.58 -18.51
N PRO A 189 12.91 -0.93 -19.66
CA PRO A 189 11.71 -1.14 -20.49
C PRO A 189 11.49 -2.59 -20.95
N ALA A 190 12.57 -3.33 -21.21
CA ALA A 190 12.46 -4.74 -21.58
C ALA A 190 11.98 -5.61 -20.40
N PHE A 191 12.42 -5.31 -19.19
CA PHE A 191 11.94 -6.00 -17.98
C PHE A 191 10.48 -5.68 -17.71
N LYS A 192 10.08 -4.41 -17.86
CA LYS A 192 8.67 -3.99 -17.78
C LYS A 192 7.77 -4.79 -18.73
N GLU A 193 8.16 -4.98 -19.98
CA GLU A 193 7.37 -5.80 -20.94
C GLU A 193 7.35 -7.28 -20.54
N ALA A 194 8.44 -7.82 -19.97
CA ALA A 194 8.44 -9.18 -19.43
C ALA A 194 7.47 -9.31 -18.24
N VAL A 195 7.45 -8.34 -17.32
CA VAL A 195 6.49 -8.29 -16.20
C VAL A 195 5.06 -8.17 -16.73
N LYS A 196 4.82 -7.37 -17.76
CA LYS A 196 3.51 -7.25 -18.42
C LYS A 196 3.02 -8.57 -19.01
N ILE A 197 3.88 -9.30 -19.71
CA ILE A 197 3.57 -10.64 -20.23
C ILE A 197 3.27 -11.59 -19.07
N MET A 198 4.02 -11.51 -17.97
CA MET A 198 3.80 -12.33 -16.78
C MET A 198 2.52 -11.95 -16.03
N LEU A 199 2.07 -10.69 -16.02
CA LEU A 199 0.85 -10.28 -15.33
C LEU A 199 -0.43 -10.54 -16.14
N THR A 200 -0.32 -10.57 -17.46
CA THR A 200 -1.49 -10.71 -18.35
C THR A 200 -2.33 -11.97 -18.04
N PRO A 201 -1.74 -13.17 -17.89
CA PRO A 201 -2.52 -14.37 -17.60
C PRO A 201 -3.20 -14.30 -16.23
N LEU A 202 -2.54 -13.72 -15.23
CA LEU A 202 -3.13 -13.46 -13.92
C LEU A 202 -4.37 -12.55 -14.04
N LEU A 203 -4.24 -11.42 -14.72
CA LEU A 203 -5.37 -10.50 -14.95
C LEU A 203 -6.53 -11.21 -15.64
N THR A 204 -6.26 -12.01 -16.69
CA THR A 204 -7.32 -12.76 -17.37
C THR A 204 -7.98 -13.80 -16.46
N SER A 205 -7.22 -14.49 -15.61
CA SER A 205 -7.80 -15.46 -14.68
C SER A 205 -8.71 -14.81 -13.64
N LEU A 206 -8.36 -13.60 -13.18
CA LEU A 206 -9.15 -12.84 -12.21
C LEU A 206 -10.45 -12.31 -12.78
N THR A 207 -10.54 -12.10 -14.11
CA THR A 207 -11.82 -11.69 -14.73
C THR A 207 -12.90 -12.75 -14.53
N LEU A 208 -12.54 -14.02 -14.29
CA LEU A 208 -13.50 -15.07 -13.98
C LEU A 208 -14.28 -14.78 -12.68
N LEU A 209 -13.69 -14.06 -11.72
CA LEU A 209 -14.38 -13.66 -10.49
C LEU A 209 -15.47 -12.62 -10.74
N GLN A 210 -15.40 -11.83 -11.82
CA GLN A 210 -16.46 -10.86 -12.14
C GLN A 210 -17.71 -11.51 -12.73
N TYR A 211 -17.59 -12.73 -13.27
CA TYR A 211 -18.70 -13.44 -13.91
C TYR A 211 -19.41 -14.42 -12.97
N VAL A 212 -18.94 -14.52 -11.73
CA VAL A 212 -19.44 -15.44 -10.73
C VAL A 212 -19.98 -14.61 -9.58
N ASP A 213 -21.27 -14.74 -9.28
CA ASP A 213 -21.84 -14.19 -8.07
C ASP A 213 -21.31 -15.01 -6.88
N ILE A 214 -20.49 -14.37 -6.04
CA ILE A 214 -19.93 -14.98 -4.83
C ILE A 214 -20.78 -14.49 -3.66
N ASP A 215 -21.73 -15.34 -3.25
CA ASP A 215 -22.68 -15.01 -2.19
C ASP A 215 -22.27 -15.60 -0.84
N SER A 216 -21.17 -16.37 -0.79
CA SER A 216 -20.72 -17.08 0.40
C SER A 216 -19.20 -17.18 0.57
N GLU A 217 -18.74 -17.32 1.82
CA GLU A 217 -17.34 -17.58 2.18
C GLU A 217 -16.77 -18.83 1.50
N SER A 218 -17.58 -19.90 1.42
CA SER A 218 -17.16 -21.17 0.81
C SER A 218 -16.90 -21.03 -0.69
N GLU A 219 -17.69 -20.22 -1.38
CA GLU A 219 -17.51 -19.94 -2.80
C GLU A 219 -16.26 -19.09 -3.01
N MET A 220 -16.05 -18.04 -2.23
CA MET A 220 -14.82 -17.24 -2.32
C MET A 220 -13.57 -18.10 -2.16
N LEU A 221 -13.55 -18.97 -1.14
CA LEU A 221 -12.43 -19.88 -0.93
C LEU A 221 -12.26 -20.84 -2.11
N GLY A 222 -13.36 -21.42 -2.61
CA GLY A 222 -13.34 -22.34 -3.74
C GLY A 222 -12.79 -21.69 -5.02
N TYR A 223 -13.34 -20.54 -5.41
CA TYR A 223 -12.91 -19.80 -6.59
C TYR A 223 -11.51 -19.21 -6.42
N GLY A 224 -11.18 -18.67 -5.25
CA GLY A 224 -9.85 -18.16 -4.93
C GLY A 224 -8.77 -19.24 -5.05
N ILE A 225 -8.99 -20.41 -4.43
CA ILE A 225 -8.08 -21.57 -4.57
C ILE A 225 -8.02 -22.03 -6.02
N GLY A 226 -9.16 -22.08 -6.70
CA GLY A 226 -9.24 -22.46 -8.12
C GLY A 226 -8.38 -21.56 -9.01
N ILE A 227 -8.43 -20.24 -8.81
CA ILE A 227 -7.62 -19.27 -9.56
C ILE A 227 -6.14 -19.39 -9.23
N ILE A 228 -5.78 -19.59 -7.96
CA ILE A 228 -4.39 -19.81 -7.57
C ILE A 228 -3.84 -21.07 -8.28
N LEU A 229 -4.59 -22.18 -8.25
CA LEU A 229 -4.20 -23.41 -8.92
C LEU A 229 -4.13 -23.25 -10.44
N LEU A 230 -5.07 -22.51 -11.03
CA LEU A 230 -5.07 -22.20 -12.46
C LEU A 230 -3.82 -21.41 -12.87
N ASN A 231 -3.45 -20.39 -12.09
CA ASN A 231 -2.25 -19.61 -12.31
C ASN A 231 -0.98 -20.45 -12.15
N ILE A 232 -0.87 -21.26 -11.10
CA ILE A 232 0.25 -22.19 -10.91
C ILE A 232 0.36 -23.13 -12.11
N GLY A 233 -0.76 -23.72 -12.55
CA GLY A 233 -0.81 -24.55 -13.74
C GLY A 233 -0.27 -23.81 -14.97
N MET A 234 -0.70 -22.57 -15.19
CA MET A 234 -0.31 -21.79 -16.34
C MET A 234 1.17 -21.37 -16.32
N TYR A 235 1.70 -20.91 -15.19
CA TYR A 235 3.09 -20.45 -15.08
C TYR A 235 4.11 -21.59 -15.05
N PHE A 236 3.75 -22.77 -14.57
CA PHE A 236 4.71 -23.87 -14.41
C PHE A 236 4.49 -25.01 -15.41
N VAL A 237 3.24 -25.44 -15.64
CA VAL A 237 2.96 -26.62 -16.46
C VAL A 237 3.11 -26.29 -17.96
N VAL A 238 2.58 -25.16 -18.42
CA VAL A 238 2.66 -24.79 -19.85
C VAL A 238 4.13 -24.64 -20.30
N PRO A 239 5.00 -23.87 -19.60
CA PRO A 239 6.42 -23.81 -19.96
C PRO A 239 7.12 -25.16 -19.87
N ALA A 240 6.84 -25.98 -18.86
CA ALA A 240 7.45 -27.30 -18.72
C ALA A 240 7.13 -28.22 -19.91
N VAL A 241 5.87 -28.27 -20.34
CA VAL A 241 5.43 -29.09 -21.49
C VAL A 241 6.08 -28.59 -22.79
N LEU A 242 6.20 -27.27 -22.97
CA LEU A 242 6.88 -26.69 -24.13
C LEU A 242 8.35 -27.09 -24.16
N ILE A 243 9.06 -26.98 -23.02
CA ILE A 243 10.46 -27.39 -22.90
C ILE A 243 10.62 -28.89 -23.20
N MET A 244 9.75 -29.74 -22.67
CA MET A 244 9.78 -31.18 -22.94
C MET A 244 9.56 -31.51 -24.41
N LYS A 245 8.59 -30.85 -25.08
CA LYS A 245 8.34 -31.04 -26.51
C LYS A 245 9.52 -30.59 -27.37
N VAL A 246 10.15 -29.46 -27.04
CA VAL A 246 11.34 -28.97 -27.75
C VAL A 246 12.52 -29.92 -27.56
N ARG A 247 12.79 -30.39 -26.33
CA ARG A 247 13.85 -31.39 -26.07
C ARG A 247 13.63 -32.73 -26.74
N LYS A 248 12.37 -33.09 -27.06
CA LYS A 248 12.05 -34.32 -27.79
C LYS A 248 12.21 -34.16 -29.31
N LYS A 249 12.30 -32.92 -29.81
CA LYS A 249 12.41 -32.59 -31.23
C LYS A 249 13.84 -32.27 -31.68
N ILE A 250 14.73 -32.00 -30.73
CA ILE A 250 16.19 -31.86 -30.89
C ILE A 250 16.81 -33.23 -30.58
#